data_AF-A0A2E6E719-F1
#
_entry.id   AF-A0A2E6E719-F1
#
_cell.length_a   1.000
_cell.length_b   1.000
_cell.length_c   1.000
_cell.angle_alpha   90.00
_cell.angle_beta   90.00
_cell.angle_gamma   90.00
#
_symmetry.space_group_name_H-M   'P 1'
#
loop_
_entity.id
_entity.type
_entity.pdbx_description
1 polymer ?
#
loop_
_entity_poly.entity_id
_entity_poly.type
_entity_poly.pdbx_seq_one_letter_code
_entity_poly.pdbx_strand_id
1 'polypeptide(L)'
;MDHRLGIIFLLVALAPSIWAQSDKTSIGHTADPVTIIGPRNLPLYNGAEALLSGDHQEGIRLTKEGLKIALGRREEEAALSNLCAGYIKLGKYVEALKYCDTLLAINDENWRGLNNRAVAYIMTNQYEKAEIDLVKGEQLKPNARTLKIARAMYMDAVYPVRPEVEIDDRQNQRNK
;
A
#
# COMPACT_ATOMS: atom_id res chain seq x y z
N MET A 1 -50.95 -72.97 -40.25
CA MET A 1 -51.96 -72.74 -39.21
C MET A 1 -51.20 -72.75 -37.88
N ASP A 2 -50.56 -71.65 -37.50
CA ASP A 2 -51.14 -70.49 -36.77
C ASP A 2 -51.54 -70.89 -35.34
N HIS A 3 -51.14 -70.25 -34.23
CA HIS A 3 -50.50 -68.96 -33.95
C HIS A 3 -49.98 -68.94 -32.47
N ARG A 4 -49.27 -67.84 -32.12
CA ARG A 4 -49.14 -67.14 -30.81
C ARG A 4 -47.95 -67.57 -29.92
N LEU A 5 -46.87 -66.78 -29.91
CA LEU A 5 -46.61 -65.61 -29.04
C LEU A 5 -46.70 -65.92 -27.54
N GLY A 6 -45.54 -65.87 -26.88
CA GLY A 6 -45.39 -65.91 -25.43
C GLY A 6 -43.94 -65.74 -25.00
N ILE A 7 -43.40 -64.52 -25.17
CA ILE A 7 -42.13 -64.09 -24.58
C ILE A 7 -42.39 -63.78 -23.10
N ILE A 8 -41.69 -64.46 -22.18
CA ILE A 8 -41.48 -63.94 -20.81
C ILE A 8 -39.98 -63.97 -20.54
N PHE A 9 -39.43 -62.77 -20.44
CA PHE A 9 -38.05 -62.47 -20.08
C PHE A 9 -37.75 -62.93 -18.64
N LEU A 10 -36.68 -63.71 -18.49
CA LEU A 10 -36.04 -64.02 -17.22
C LEU A 10 -35.09 -62.86 -16.87
N LEU A 11 -35.49 -61.96 -15.97
CA LEU A 11 -34.62 -60.90 -15.42
C LEU A 11 -34.14 -61.31 -14.02
N VAL A 12 -32.97 -61.95 -13.97
CA VAL A 12 -32.19 -62.07 -12.73
C VAL A 12 -31.38 -60.78 -12.59
N ALA A 13 -31.73 -59.96 -11.60
CA ALA A 13 -30.99 -58.75 -11.25
C ALA A 13 -29.66 -59.13 -10.58
N LEU A 14 -28.57 -59.06 -11.34
CA LEU A 14 -27.21 -59.01 -10.81
C LEU A 14 -26.94 -57.58 -10.32
N ALA A 15 -26.84 -57.42 -9.00
CA ALA A 15 -26.40 -56.16 -8.39
C ALA A 15 -24.94 -55.86 -8.79
N PRO A 16 -24.61 -54.66 -9.31
CA PRO A 16 -23.24 -54.28 -9.52
C PRO A 16 -22.57 -53.97 -8.18
N SER A 17 -21.48 -54.68 -7.92
CA SER A 17 -20.55 -54.45 -6.82
C SER A 17 -20.14 -52.98 -6.74
N ILE A 18 -20.42 -52.36 -5.60
CA ILE A 18 -19.93 -51.03 -5.23
C ILE A 18 -18.41 -51.12 -5.14
N TRP A 19 -17.69 -50.53 -6.11
CA TRP A 19 -16.28 -50.22 -5.94
C TRP A 19 -16.17 -48.92 -5.16
N ALA A 20 -15.80 -49.06 -3.89
CA ALA A 20 -15.39 -47.97 -3.04
C ALA A 20 -14.08 -47.37 -3.55
N GLN A 21 -14.15 -46.21 -4.21
CA GLN A 21 -12.96 -45.37 -4.41
C GLN A 21 -12.74 -44.58 -3.11
N SER A 22 -11.95 -45.14 -2.18
CA SER A 22 -11.42 -44.39 -1.06
C SER A 22 -9.98 -43.96 -1.36
N ASP A 23 -9.81 -42.96 -2.22
CA ASP A 23 -8.54 -42.21 -2.22
C ASP A 23 -8.58 -41.23 -1.04
N LYS A 24 -8.30 -41.78 0.14
CA LYS A 24 -7.78 -40.99 1.25
C LYS A 24 -6.38 -40.55 0.82
N THR A 25 -6.29 -39.44 0.13
CA THR A 25 -5.05 -38.69 0.06
C THR A 25 -4.75 -38.25 1.48
N SER A 26 -3.97 -39.06 2.19
CA SER A 26 -3.32 -38.66 3.43
C SER A 26 -2.52 -37.40 3.11
N ILE A 27 -2.98 -36.26 3.62
CA ILE A 27 -2.13 -35.08 3.72
C ILE A 27 -1.02 -35.48 4.69
N GLY A 28 0.10 -35.95 4.13
CA GLY A 28 1.31 -36.19 4.88
C GLY A 28 1.71 -34.88 5.53
N HIS A 29 1.62 -34.82 6.85
CA HIS A 29 2.44 -33.92 7.64
C HIS A 29 3.88 -34.46 7.60
N THR A 30 4.54 -34.34 6.45
CA THR A 30 6.00 -34.27 6.42
C THR A 30 6.35 -32.81 6.59
N ALA A 31 6.81 -32.49 7.80
CA ALA A 31 7.38 -31.20 8.15
C ALA A 31 8.71 -31.03 7.42
N ASP A 32 8.64 -30.79 6.12
CA ASP A 32 9.74 -30.16 5.40
C ASP A 32 9.56 -28.65 5.60
N PRO A 33 10.55 -27.92 6.16
CA PRO A 33 10.47 -26.47 6.17
C PRO A 33 10.53 -26.01 4.71
N VAL A 34 9.37 -25.69 4.13
CA VAL A 34 9.30 -24.95 2.88
C VAL A 34 10.01 -23.63 3.16
N THR A 35 11.27 -23.57 2.76
CA THR A 35 12.03 -22.33 2.82
C THR A 35 11.38 -21.46 1.77
N ILE A 36 10.46 -20.59 2.19
CA ILE A 36 9.89 -19.58 1.31
C ILE A 36 11.04 -18.64 0.95
N ILE A 37 11.68 -18.89 -0.20
CA ILE A 37 12.68 -18.00 -0.78
C ILE A 37 11.89 -16.83 -1.40
N GLY A 38 11.52 -15.87 -0.55
CA GLY A 38 10.76 -14.69 -0.96
C GLY A 38 10.13 -13.93 0.21
N PRO A 39 9.68 -12.69 -0.02
CA PRO A 39 8.95 -11.94 1.00
C PRO A 39 7.66 -12.68 1.36
N ARG A 40 7.45 -12.91 2.66
CA ARG A 40 6.29 -13.66 3.18
C ARG A 40 4.96 -13.02 2.77
N ASN A 41 4.91 -11.69 2.72
CA ASN A 41 3.76 -10.92 2.27
C ASN A 41 4.03 -10.38 0.85
N LEU A 42 3.88 -11.26 -0.14
CA LEU A 42 4.17 -10.94 -1.54
C LEU A 42 3.33 -9.76 -2.09
N PRO A 43 2.02 -9.64 -1.80
CA PRO A 43 1.25 -8.48 -2.24
C PRO A 43 1.77 -7.16 -1.65
N LEU A 44 2.14 -7.13 -0.37
CA LEU A 44 2.70 -5.92 0.25
C LEU A 44 4.04 -5.54 -0.37
N TYR A 45 4.90 -6.53 -0.66
CA TYR A 45 6.16 -6.32 -1.36
C TYR A 45 5.94 -5.76 -2.77
N ASN A 46 5.13 -6.44 -3.59
CA ASN A 46 4.83 -6.00 -4.95
C ASN A 46 4.14 -4.62 -4.97
N GLY A 47 3.30 -4.33 -3.97
CA GLY A 47 2.68 -3.02 -3.81
C GLY A 47 3.69 -1.91 -3.55
N ALA A 48 4.72 -2.17 -2.73
CA ALA A 48 5.81 -1.24 -2.51
C ALA A 48 6.62 -0.99 -3.80
N GLU A 49 6.96 -2.06 -4.55
CA GLU A 49 7.68 -1.94 -5.82
C GLU A 49 6.91 -1.15 -6.88
N ALA A 50 5.60 -1.38 -6.99
CA ALA A 50 4.73 -0.63 -7.90
C ALA A 50 4.66 0.86 -7.53
N LEU A 51 4.54 1.19 -6.23
CA LEU A 51 4.59 2.58 -5.76
C LEU A 51 5.91 3.28 -6.11
N LEU A 52 7.04 2.58 -5.96
CA LEU A 52 8.38 3.09 -6.30
C LEU A 52 8.55 3.29 -7.81
N SER A 53 7.93 2.42 -8.62
CA SER A 53 7.99 2.46 -10.08
C SER A 53 7.05 3.51 -10.69
N GLY A 54 6.20 4.16 -9.88
CA GLY A 54 5.25 5.17 -10.33
C GLY A 54 3.85 4.64 -10.65
N ASP A 55 3.63 3.32 -10.59
CA ASP A 55 2.30 2.73 -10.73
C ASP A 55 1.54 2.81 -9.41
N HIS A 56 1.04 4.02 -9.13
CA HIS A 56 0.45 4.35 -7.84
C HIS A 56 -0.89 3.62 -7.61
N GLN A 57 -1.69 3.44 -8.64
CA GLN A 57 -2.98 2.75 -8.56
C GLN A 57 -2.78 1.27 -8.22
N GLU A 58 -1.88 0.59 -8.95
CA GLU A 58 -1.60 -0.81 -8.70
C GLU A 58 -0.89 -1.01 -7.36
N GLY A 59 0.06 -0.12 -7.04
CA GLY A 59 0.74 -0.13 -5.75
C GLY A 59 -0.21 -0.02 -4.56
N ILE A 60 -1.23 0.85 -4.64
CA ILE A 60 -2.28 0.94 -3.63
C ILE A 60 -3.12 -0.33 -3.57
N ARG A 61 -3.52 -0.88 -4.73
CA ARG A 61 -4.35 -2.10 -4.80
C ARG A 61 -3.65 -3.27 -4.10
N LEU A 62 -2.40 -3.54 -4.49
CA LEU A 62 -1.57 -4.61 -3.93
C LEU A 62 -1.25 -4.38 -2.45
N THR A 63 -0.96 -3.13 -2.04
CA THR A 63 -0.74 -2.81 -0.63
C THR A 63 -1.99 -3.08 0.22
N LYS A 64 -3.20 -2.80 -0.29
CA LYS A 64 -4.44 -3.14 0.42
C LYS A 64 -4.63 -4.66 0.55
N GLU A 65 -4.26 -5.43 -0.45
CA GLU A 65 -4.28 -6.89 -0.38
C GLU A 65 -3.27 -7.41 0.63
N GLY A 66 -2.07 -6.85 0.63
CA GLY A 66 -1.02 -7.17 1.60
C GLY A 66 -1.43 -6.84 3.04
N LEU A 67 -2.14 -5.72 3.25
CA LEU A 67 -2.66 -5.33 4.56
C LEU A 67 -3.65 -6.35 5.12
N LYS A 68 -4.53 -6.92 4.29
CA LYS A 68 -5.54 -7.92 4.73
C LYS A 68 -4.91 -9.19 5.29
N ILE A 69 -3.70 -9.53 4.84
CA ILE A 69 -2.97 -10.73 5.25
C ILE A 69 -1.72 -10.40 6.07
N ALA A 70 -1.60 -9.15 6.53
CA ALA A 70 -0.46 -8.70 7.32
C ALA A 70 -0.37 -9.52 8.61
N LEU A 71 0.83 -10.02 8.93
CA LEU A 71 1.08 -10.65 10.24
C LEU A 71 2.01 -9.77 11.06
N GLY A 72 1.44 -9.20 12.11
CA GLY A 72 2.15 -8.40 13.09
C GLY A 72 2.31 -6.93 12.70
N ARG A 73 2.68 -6.15 13.71
CA ARG A 73 2.70 -4.69 13.68
C ARG A 73 3.59 -4.11 12.57
N ARG A 74 4.71 -4.77 12.25
CA ARG A 74 5.66 -4.27 11.23
C ARG A 74 5.03 -4.21 9.84
N GLU A 75 4.27 -5.23 9.44
CA GLU A 75 3.64 -5.26 8.12
C GLU A 75 2.44 -4.33 8.05
N GLU A 76 1.67 -4.26 9.13
CA GLU A 76 0.56 -3.31 9.25
C GLU A 76 1.06 -1.86 9.14
N GLU A 77 2.09 -1.48 9.90
CA GLU A 77 2.68 -0.15 9.83
C GLU A 77 3.24 0.17 8.42
N ALA A 78 3.92 -0.80 7.79
CA ALA A 78 4.45 -0.64 6.44
C ALA A 78 3.34 -0.43 5.40
N ALA A 79 2.27 -1.24 5.48
CA ALA A 79 1.14 -1.13 4.57
C ALA A 79 0.39 0.21 4.73
N LEU A 80 0.12 0.64 5.97
CA LEU A 80 -0.52 1.93 6.22
C LEU A 80 0.34 3.10 5.73
N SER A 81 1.67 3.05 5.97
CA SER A 81 2.61 4.04 5.45
C SER A 81 2.60 4.09 3.92
N ASN A 82 2.60 2.92 3.25
CA ASN A 82 2.55 2.81 1.79
C ASN A 82 1.23 3.33 1.22
N LEU A 83 0.09 3.04 1.86
CA LEU A 83 -1.21 3.56 1.44
C LEU A 83 -1.26 5.08 1.57
N CYS A 84 -0.79 5.64 2.69
CA CYS A 84 -0.73 7.09 2.85
C CYS A 84 0.12 7.73 1.74
N ALA A 85 1.32 7.20 1.48
CA ALA A 85 2.20 7.68 0.40
C ALA A 85 1.56 7.55 -0.99
N GLY A 86 0.95 6.41 -1.30
CA GLY A 86 0.30 6.16 -2.58
C GLY A 86 -0.85 7.13 -2.84
N TYR A 87 -1.70 7.37 -1.85
CA TYR A 87 -2.81 8.33 -1.99
C TYR A 87 -2.32 9.78 -2.13
N ILE A 88 -1.23 10.17 -1.45
CA ILE A 88 -0.57 11.47 -1.69
C ILE A 88 -0.13 11.59 -3.14
N LYS A 89 0.49 10.55 -3.70
CA LYS A 89 0.94 10.55 -5.10
C LYS A 89 -0.19 10.63 -6.11
N LEU A 90 -1.39 10.19 -5.74
CA LEU A 90 -2.61 10.37 -6.55
C LEU A 90 -3.32 11.72 -6.32
N GLY A 91 -2.80 12.60 -5.47
CA GLY A 91 -3.45 13.86 -5.10
C GLY A 91 -4.69 13.69 -4.22
N LYS A 92 -4.92 12.49 -3.67
CA LYS A 92 -6.07 12.12 -2.85
C LYS A 92 -5.73 12.30 -1.37
N TYR A 93 -5.56 13.57 -0.96
CA TYR A 93 -5.01 13.90 0.36
C TYR A 93 -5.93 13.51 1.52
N VAL A 94 -7.25 13.59 1.36
CA VAL A 94 -8.21 13.20 2.41
C VAL A 94 -8.12 11.69 2.71
N GLU A 95 -8.02 10.86 1.67
CA GLU A 95 -7.79 9.42 1.82
C GLU A 95 -6.43 9.12 2.42
N ALA A 96 -5.38 9.83 1.99
CA ALA A 96 -4.04 9.67 2.56
C ALA A 96 -4.02 9.94 4.06
N LEU A 97 -4.63 11.04 4.50
CA LEU A 97 -4.71 11.42 5.91
C LEU A 97 -5.31 10.32 6.77
N LYS A 98 -6.39 9.64 6.31
CA LYS A 98 -6.99 8.51 7.05
C LYS A 98 -5.99 7.40 7.36
N TYR A 99 -5.16 7.02 6.39
CA TYR A 99 -4.16 5.97 6.57
C TYR A 99 -2.99 6.43 7.42
N CYS A 100 -2.55 7.68 7.24
CA CYS A 100 -1.53 8.29 8.09
C CYS A 100 -1.97 8.41 9.56
N ASP A 101 -3.21 8.83 9.81
CA ASP A 101 -3.77 8.94 11.15
C ASP A 101 -3.90 7.56 11.82
N THR A 102 -4.32 6.55 11.06
CA THR A 102 -4.39 5.18 11.56
C THR A 102 -3.00 4.65 11.92
N LEU A 103 -2.00 4.90 11.07
CA LEU A 103 -0.60 4.54 11.36
C LEU A 103 -0.08 5.20 12.64
N LEU A 104 -0.31 6.50 12.78
CA LEU A 104 0.19 7.28 13.90
C LEU A 104 -0.60 7.05 15.20
N ALA A 105 -1.82 6.50 15.12
CA ALA A 105 -2.53 5.98 16.28
C ALA A 105 -1.92 4.67 16.80
N ILE A 106 -1.31 3.86 15.92
CA ILE A 106 -0.62 2.61 16.28
C ILE A 106 0.81 2.88 16.77
N ASN A 107 1.52 3.77 16.08
CA ASN A 107 2.89 4.14 16.37
C ASN A 107 3.09 5.63 16.05
N ASP A 108 2.97 6.46 17.08
CA ASP A 108 3.08 7.92 16.96
C ASP A 108 4.53 8.39 16.75
N GLU A 109 5.51 7.50 16.89
CA GLU A 109 6.93 7.72 16.58
C GLU A 109 7.33 7.20 15.19
N ASN A 110 6.37 6.81 14.35
CA ASN A 110 6.66 6.42 12.98
C ASN A 110 7.01 7.66 12.13
N TRP A 111 8.30 7.98 12.02
CA TRP A 111 8.77 9.17 11.29
C TRP A 111 8.36 9.20 9.81
N ARG A 112 8.13 8.04 9.17
CA ARG A 112 7.63 7.99 7.78
C ARG A 112 6.15 8.37 7.71
N GLY A 113 5.35 7.92 8.67
CA GLY A 113 3.96 8.35 8.86
C GLY A 113 3.85 9.85 9.08
N LEU A 114 4.67 10.40 10.00
CA LEU A 114 4.74 11.85 10.26
C LEU A 114 5.11 12.63 8.99
N ASN A 115 6.16 12.20 8.28
CA ASN A 115 6.57 12.80 7.01
C ASN A 115 5.45 12.80 5.97
N ASN A 116 4.76 11.67 5.78
CA ASN A 116 3.68 11.56 4.80
C ASN A 116 2.49 12.44 5.20
N ARG A 117 2.11 12.46 6.48
CA ARG A 117 0.99 13.28 6.97
C ARG A 117 1.30 14.77 6.85
N ALA A 118 2.53 15.18 7.16
CA ALA A 118 3.00 16.54 6.94
C ALA A 118 2.87 16.95 5.47
N VAL A 119 3.29 16.11 4.51
CA VAL A 119 3.11 16.38 3.08
C VAL A 119 1.64 16.53 2.72
N ALA A 120 0.76 15.64 3.20
CA ALA A 120 -0.68 15.76 2.96
C ALA A 120 -1.27 17.04 3.56
N TYR A 121 -0.80 17.48 4.74
CA TYR A 121 -1.20 18.75 5.34
C TYR A 121 -0.70 19.97 4.56
N ILE A 122 0.54 19.96 4.07
CA ILE A 122 1.07 21.01 3.19
C ILE A 122 0.19 21.14 1.94
N MET A 123 -0.11 20.01 1.28
CA MET A 123 -0.93 20.00 0.06
C MET A 123 -2.39 20.39 0.28
N THR A 124 -2.85 20.43 1.54
CA THR A 124 -4.19 20.88 1.93
C THR A 124 -4.17 22.20 2.72
N ASN A 125 -3.05 22.93 2.67
CA ASN A 125 -2.85 24.23 3.31
C ASN A 125 -3.03 24.23 4.85
N GLN A 126 -2.84 23.08 5.50
CA GLN A 126 -2.90 22.92 6.96
C GLN A 126 -1.50 23.06 7.57
N TYR A 127 -0.88 24.22 7.40
CA TYR A 127 0.54 24.42 7.66
C TYR A 127 0.93 24.24 9.14
N GLU A 128 0.08 24.65 10.09
CA GLU A 128 0.37 24.49 11.52
C GLU A 128 0.49 23.01 11.91
N LYS A 129 -0.37 22.16 11.34
CA LYS A 129 -0.32 20.71 11.58
C LYS A 129 0.89 20.08 10.91
N ALA A 130 1.22 20.53 9.69
CA ALA A 130 2.41 20.08 8.99
C ALA A 130 3.69 20.39 9.79
N GLU A 131 3.80 21.58 10.38
CA GLU A 131 4.96 21.97 11.19
C GLU A 131 5.16 21.04 12.39
N ILE A 132 4.08 20.73 13.11
CA ILE A 132 4.12 19.82 14.26
C ILE A 132 4.67 18.45 13.86
N ASP A 133 4.15 17.87 12.77
CA ASP A 133 4.59 16.56 12.29
C ASP A 133 6.04 16.60 11.76
N LEU A 134 6.45 17.68 11.08
CA LEU A 134 7.82 17.86 10.60
C LEU A 134 8.82 17.94 11.75
N VAL A 135 8.55 18.77 12.76
CA VAL A 135 9.42 18.90 13.95
C VAL A 135 9.57 17.57 14.66
N LYS A 136 8.47 16.85 14.92
CA LYS A 136 8.53 15.53 15.56
C LYS A 136 9.30 14.53 14.69
N GLY A 137 9.03 14.50 13.39
CA GLY A 137 9.72 13.63 12.44
C GLY A 137 11.23 13.89 12.39
N GLU A 138 11.65 15.15 12.39
CA GLU A 138 13.06 15.57 12.38
C GLU A 138 13.77 15.27 13.70
N GLN A 139 13.09 15.36 14.85
CA GLN A 139 13.66 14.90 16.12
C GLN A 139 13.95 13.40 16.10
N LEU A 140 13.03 12.59 15.55
CA LEU A 140 13.18 11.14 15.45
C LEU A 140 14.19 10.72 14.36
N LYS A 141 14.26 11.47 13.25
CA LYS A 141 15.14 11.17 12.11
C LYS A 141 15.68 12.43 11.42
N PRO A 142 16.66 13.12 12.02
CA PRO A 142 17.11 14.47 11.59
C PRO A 142 17.76 14.54 10.21
N ASN A 143 18.21 13.40 9.68
CA ASN A 143 18.89 13.32 8.38
C ASN A 143 18.10 12.58 7.29
N ALA A 144 16.80 12.31 7.51
CA ALA A 144 16.00 11.73 6.45
C ALA A 144 15.84 12.72 5.28
N ARG A 145 16.27 12.30 4.08
CA ARG A 145 16.15 13.10 2.86
C ARG A 145 14.71 13.54 2.59
N THR A 146 13.74 12.66 2.82
CA THR A 146 12.32 12.96 2.58
C THR A 146 11.78 14.05 3.52
N LEU A 147 12.20 14.05 4.79
CA LEU A 147 11.83 15.11 5.74
C LEU A 147 12.41 16.45 5.32
N LYS A 148 13.68 16.49 4.88
CA LYS A 148 14.28 17.72 4.33
C LYS A 148 13.53 18.25 3.11
N ILE A 149 13.07 17.35 2.23
CA ILE A 149 12.24 17.73 1.07
C ILE A 149 10.89 18.27 1.53
N ALA A 150 10.19 17.58 2.44
CA ALA A 150 8.91 18.03 2.97
C ALA A 150 9.04 19.38 3.70
N ARG A 151 10.15 19.59 4.42
CA ARG A 151 10.52 20.87 5.05
C ARG A 151 10.71 21.98 4.02
N ALA A 152 11.41 21.71 2.91
CA ALA A 152 11.54 22.68 1.83
C ALA A 152 10.18 23.03 1.21
N MET A 153 9.34 22.03 0.92
CA MET A 153 7.97 22.25 0.43
C MET A 153 7.15 23.12 1.39
N TYR A 154 7.26 22.88 2.70
CA TYR A 154 6.61 23.68 3.72
C TYR A 154 7.11 25.14 3.69
N MET A 155 8.42 25.35 3.65
CA MET A 155 9.01 26.69 3.66
C MET A 155 8.63 27.48 2.40
N ASP A 156 8.61 26.84 1.23
CA ASP A 156 8.17 27.48 -0.01
C ASP A 156 6.68 27.89 0.05
N ALA A 157 5.85 27.09 0.71
CA ALA A 157 4.42 27.37 0.86
C ALA A 157 4.12 28.47 1.89
N VAL A 158 4.85 28.50 3.00
CA VAL A 158 4.60 29.42 4.13
C VAL A 158 5.38 30.73 4.01
N TYR A 159 6.60 30.67 3.45
CA TYR A 159 7.51 31.80 3.28
C TYR A 159 7.92 31.95 1.81
N PRO A 160 6.97 32.23 0.89
CA PRO A 160 7.30 32.34 -0.52
C PRO A 160 8.30 33.48 -0.73
N VAL A 161 9.43 33.15 -1.36
CA VAL A 161 10.44 34.14 -1.75
C VAL A 161 9.79 35.05 -2.80
N ARG A 162 9.46 36.28 -2.40
CA ARG A 162 9.04 37.32 -3.34
C ARG A 162 10.30 37.90 -4.00
N PRO A 163 10.46 37.83 -5.33
CA PRO A 163 11.56 38.51 -5.99
C PRO A 163 11.35 40.02 -5.83
N GLU A 164 12.23 40.65 -5.06
CA GLU A 164 12.33 42.11 -5.02
C GLU A 164 13.15 42.53 -6.24
N VAL A 165 12.47 43.06 -7.26
CA VAL A 165 13.13 43.57 -8.47
C VAL A 165 13.54 45.01 -8.21
N GLU A 166 14.79 45.22 -7.83
CA GLU A 166 15.40 46.54 -7.83
C GLU A 166 15.79 46.91 -9.27
N ILE A 167 15.09 47.88 -9.86
CA ILE A 167 15.45 48.42 -11.17
C ILE A 167 16.65 49.36 -10.97
N ASP A 168 17.84 48.93 -11.42
CA ASP A 168 19.04 49.77 -11.37
C ASP A 168 18.99 50.86 -12.46
N ASP A 169 18.41 52.01 -12.11
CA ASP A 169 18.29 53.18 -13.00
C ASP A 169 19.63 53.88 -13.31
N ARG A 170 20.78 53.43 -12.77
CA ARG A 170 22.08 54.09 -12.99
C ARG A 170 22.50 54.10 -14.46
N GLN A 171 22.01 53.18 -15.29
CA GLN A 171 22.32 53.17 -16.72
C GLN A 171 21.62 54.28 -17.52
N ASN A 172 20.45 54.77 -17.08
CA ASN A 172 19.72 55.83 -17.79
C ASN A 172 20.31 57.23 -17.58
N GLN A 173 21.17 57.42 -16.58
CA GLN A 173 21.77 58.72 -16.27
C GLN A 173 23.10 58.98 -17.00
N ARG A 174 23.72 57.97 -17.63
CA ARG A 174 25.00 58.14 -18.35
C ARG A 174 24.85 58.61 -19.81
N ASN A 175 23.63 58.65 -20.34
CA ASN A 175 23.35 58.99 -21.75
C ASN A 175 22.68 60.37 -21.93
N LYS A 176 22.72 61.24 -20.92
CA LYS A 176 22.34 62.67 -21.01
C LYS A 176 23.57 63.54 -20.87
#